data_AF-A0A7C4EQT9-F1
#
_entry.id   AF-A0A7C4EQT9-F1
#
_cell.length_a   1.000
_cell.length_b   1.000
_cell.length_c   1.000
_cell.angle_alpha   90.00
_cell.angle_beta   90.00
_cell.angle_gamma   90.00
#
_symmetry.space_group_name_H-M   'P 1'
#
loop_
_entity.id
_entity.type
_entity.pdbx_description
1 polymer ?
#
loop_
_entity_poly.entity_id
_entity_poly.type
_entity_poly.pdbx_seq_one_letter_code
_entity_poly.pdbx_strand_id
1 'polypeptide(L)' 'MKSKKEVITNYLETAEEALLKIQLRIEYVNTRYAQENKQSFLQDLAQLTADLKETEAWIEFLKSQLQKES' A
#
# COMPACT_ATOMS: atom_id res chain seq x y z
N MET A 1 -13.17 -12.09 22.84
CA MET A 1 -13.37 -11.68 21.44
C MET A 1 -12.69 -10.34 21.26
N LYS A 2 -11.96 -10.12 20.15
CA LYS A 2 -11.43 -8.79 19.83
C LYS A 2 -12.61 -7.85 19.53
N SER A 3 -12.53 -6.62 20.02
CA SER A 3 -13.47 -5.55 19.68
C SER A 3 -13.35 -5.18 18.19
N LYS A 4 -14.41 -4.62 17.62
CA LYS A 4 -14.40 -4.12 16.24
C LYS A 4 -13.29 -3.08 16.04
N LYS A 5 -13.07 -2.21 17.03
CA LYS A 5 -11.96 -1.24 17.07
C LYS A 5 -10.59 -1.91 16.94
N GLU A 6 -10.30 -2.92 17.76
CA GLU A 6 -9.03 -3.66 17.69
C GLU A 6 -8.85 -4.36 16.34
N VAL A 7 -9.92 -4.88 15.74
CA VAL A 7 -9.85 -5.50 14.42
C VAL A 7 -9.49 -4.46 13.36
N ILE A 8 -10.16 -3.30 13.35
CA ILE A 8 -9.87 -2.19 12.41
C ILE A 8 -8.43 -1.69 12.57
N THR A 9 -7.95 -1.54 13.82
CA THR A 9 -6.56 -1.12 14.08
C THR A 9 -5.54 -2.09 13.51
N ASN A 10 -5.72 -3.41 13.70
CA ASN A 10 -4.81 -4.41 13.14
C ASN A 10 -4.77 -4.36 11.60
N TYR A 11 -5.92 -4.16 10.95
CA TYR A 11 -5.97 -4.02 9.49
C TYR A 11 -5.31 -2.73 9.02
N LEU A 12 -5.45 -1.63 9.77
CA LEU A 12 -4.81 -0.35 9.45
C LEU A 12 -3.29 -0.48 9.51
N GLU A 13 -2.75 -1.07 10.58
CA GLU A 13 -1.31 -1.33 10.72
C GLU A 13 -0.77 -2.20 9.57
N THR A 14 -1.52 -3.23 9.19
CA THR A 14 -1.15 -4.11 8.06
C THR A 14 -1.15 -3.35 6.73
N ALA A 15 -2.13 -2.48 6.49
CA ALA A 15 -2.21 -1.67 5.29
C ALA A 15 -1.09 -0.63 5.22
N GLU A 16 -0.72 -0.02 6.35
CA GLU A 16 0.41 0.91 6.46
C GLU A 16 1.75 0.20 6.20
N GLU A 17 1.93 -1.03 6.69
CA GLU A 17 3.11 -1.84 6.37
C GLU A 17 3.17 -2.20 4.88
N ALA A 18 2.02 -2.54 4.27
CA ALA A 18 1.93 -2.81 2.84
C ALA A 18 2.28 -1.58 2.00
N LEU A 19 1.82 -0.39 2.43
CA LEU A 19 2.13 0.88 1.79
C LEU A 19 3.64 1.13 1.74
N LEU A 20 4.33 0.92 2.87
CA LEU A 20 5.79 1.05 2.94
C LEU A 20 6.49 0.09 1.97
N LYS A 21 6.05 -1.17 1.89
CA LYS A 21 6.62 -2.16 0.96
C LYS A 21 6.44 -1.77 -0.50
N ILE A 22 5.28 -1.20 -0.85
CA ILE A 22 5.00 -0.73 -2.21
C ILE A 22 5.92 0.44 -2.56
N GLN A 23 6.07 1.42 -1.67
CA GLN A 23 6.96 2.56 -1.88
C GLN A 23 8.42 2.13 -2.09
N LEU A 24 8.93 1.23 -1.25
CA LEU A 24 10.28 0.67 -1.40
C LEU A 24 10.46 -0.07 -2.73
N ARG A 25 9.43 -0.79 -3.20
CA ARG A 25 9.46 -1.47 -4.51
C ARG A 25 9.47 -0.48 -5.67
N ILE A 26 8.72 0.61 -5.58
CA ILE A 26 8.73 1.67 -6.60
C ILE A 26 10.13 2.28 -6.69
N GLU A 27 10.77 2.59 -5.57
CA GLU A 27 12.15 3.09 -5.52
C GLU A 27 13.14 2.08 -6.13
N TYR A 28 13.02 0.80 -5.79
CA TYR A 28 13.84 -0.27 -6.34
C TYR A 28 13.69 -0.40 -7.86
N VAL A 29 12.44 -0.43 -8.35
CA VAL A 29 12.13 -0.55 -9.79
C VAL A 29 12.67 0.67 -10.54
N ASN A 30 12.49 1.89 -10.01
CA ASN A 30 13.06 3.12 -10.55
C ASN A 30 14.59 3.12 -10.59
N THR A 31 15.26 2.54 -9.58
CA THR A 31 16.72 2.43 -9.56
C THR A 31 17.22 1.39 -10.57
N ARG A 32 16.53 0.24 -10.67
CA ARG A 32 16.83 -0.84 -11.64
C ARG A 32 16.65 -0.39 -13.09
N TYR A 33 15.78 0.60 -13.35
CA TYR A 33 15.58 1.18 -14.69
C TYR A 33 16.87 1.70 -15.34
N ALA A 34 17.87 2.10 -14.56
CA ALA A 34 19.17 2.50 -15.10
C ALA A 34 19.94 1.32 -15.75
N GLN A 35 19.50 0.08 -15.58
CA GLN A 35 20.26 -1.13 -15.90
C GLN A 35 19.57 -2.09 -16.90
N GLU A 36 18.24 -2.05 -17.12
CA GLU A 36 17.53 -3.10 -17.87
C GLU A 36 16.30 -2.66 -18.73
N ASN A 37 15.76 -3.64 -19.49
CA ASN A 37 14.69 -3.60 -20.50
C ASN A 37 13.47 -2.72 -20.15
N LYS A 38 13.20 -1.68 -20.98
CA LYS A 38 12.17 -0.63 -20.74
C LYS A 38 10.73 -1.14 -20.59
N GLN A 39 10.35 -2.24 -21.23
CA GLN A 39 8.94 -2.68 -21.28
C GLN A 39 8.48 -3.38 -19.99
N SER A 40 9.32 -4.24 -19.39
CA SER A 40 9.03 -4.88 -18.10
C SER A 40 8.89 -3.84 -16.99
N PHE A 41 9.76 -2.82 -17.02
CA PHE A 41 9.75 -1.72 -16.06
C PHE A 41 8.43 -0.95 -16.05
N LEU A 42 7.89 -0.58 -17.22
CA LEU A 42 6.63 0.16 -17.29
C LEU A 42 5.46 -0.66 -16.75
N GLN A 43 5.48 -1.98 -16.95
CA GLN A 43 4.45 -2.88 -16.45
C GLN A 43 4.54 -3.05 -14.93
N ASP A 44 5.76 -3.22 -14.40
CA ASP A 44 6.01 -3.31 -12.96
C ASP A 44 5.61 -2.01 -12.24
N LEU A 45 5.96 -0.84 -12.80
CA LEU A 45 5.55 0.45 -12.26
C LEU A 45 4.03 0.65 -12.31
N ALA A 46 3.38 0.26 -13.42
CA ALA A 46 1.93 0.40 -13.54
C ALA A 46 1.21 -0.41 -12.46
N GLN A 47 1.66 -1.65 -12.23
CA GLN A 47 1.12 -2.51 -11.18
C GLN A 47 1.37 -1.90 -9.79
N LEU A 48 2.60 -1.48 -9.49
CA LEU A 48 2.93 -0.87 -8.19
C LEU A 48 2.15 0.43 -7.94
N THR A 49 1.88 1.21 -8.99
CA THR A 49 1.06 2.43 -8.89
C THR A 49 -0.40 2.11 -8.60
N ALA A 50 -0.94 1.04 -9.19
CA ALA A 50 -2.29 0.56 -8.89
C ALA A 50 -2.39 0.06 -7.43
N ASP A 51 -1.43 -0.77 -7.01
CA ASP A 51 -1.33 -1.30 -5.65
C ASP A 51 -1.21 -0.17 -4.61
N LEU A 52 -0.42 0.86 -4.93
CA LEU A 52 -0.26 2.06 -4.10
C LEU A 52 -1.61 2.74 -3.86
N LYS A 53 -2.31 3.06 -4.95
CA LYS A 53 -3.60 3.76 -4.89
C LYS A 53 -4.67 2.96 -4.16
N GLU A 54 -4.71 1.64 -4.38
CA GLU A 54 -5.65 0.76 -3.67
C GLU A 54 -5.34 0.73 -2.17
N THR A 55 -4.06 0.61 -1.80
CA THR A 55 -3.64 0.56 -0.39
C THR A 55 -3.94 1.89 0.33
N GLU A 56 -3.70 3.03 -0.31
CA GLU A 56 -4.07 4.34 0.22
C GLU A 56 -5.59 4.46 0.45
N ALA A 57 -6.41 3.99 -0.50
CA ALA A 57 -7.86 3.99 -0.35
C ALA A 57 -8.34 3.11 0.82
N TRP A 58 -7.70 1.96 1.03
CA TRP A 58 -7.97 1.09 2.18
C TRP A 58 -7.61 1.77 3.50
N ILE A 59 -6.44 2.41 3.58
CA ILE A 59 -6.00 3.15 4.78
C ILE A 59 -7.01 4.23 5.13
N GLU A 60 -7.43 5.05 4.16
CA GLU A 60 -8.41 6.12 4.40
C GLU A 60 -9.77 5.57 4.81
N PHE A 61 -10.22 4.47 4.19
CA PHE A 61 -11.43 3.78 4.61
C PHE A 61 -11.32 3.30 6.07
N LEU A 62 -10.24 2.62 6.45
CA LEU A 62 -10.04 2.08 7.79
C LEU A 62 -9.96 3.19 8.85
N LYS A 63 -9.27 4.30 8.56
CA LYS A 63 -9.27 5.49 9.42
C LYS A 63 -10.68 6.05 9.61
N SER A 64 -11.48 6.13 8.54
CA SER A 64 -12.87 6.58 8.63
C SER A 64 -13.74 5.67 9.49
N GLN A 65 -13.50 4.35 9.46
CA GLN A 65 -14.22 3.40 10.32
C GLN A 65 -13.79 3.55 11.78
N LEU A 66 -12.49 3.74 12.04
CA LEU A 66 -11.98 3.93 13.39
C LEU A 66 -12.53 5.20 14.06
N GLN A 67 -12.71 6.27 13.29
CA GLN A 67 -13.35 7.52 13.75
C GLN A 67 -14.82 7.33 14.12
N LYS A 68 -15.55 6.44 13.43
CA LYS A 68 -16.96 6.13 13.74
C LYS A 68 -17.13 5.26 14.98
N GLU A 69 -16.08 4.56 15.39
CA GLU A 69 -16.04 3.69 16.57
C GLU A 69 -15.43 4.39 17.81
N SER A 70 -15.05 5.67 17.69
CA SER A 70 -14.50 6.50 18.77
C SER A 70 -15.58 7.40 19.39
#